data_AF-A0A9W6YNN1-F1
#
_entry.id   AF-A0A9W6YNN1-F1
#
_cell.length_a   1.000
_cell.length_b   1.000
_cell.length_c   1.000
_cell.angle_alpha   90.00
_cell.angle_beta   90.00
_cell.angle_gamma   90.00
#
_symmetry.space_group_name_H-M   'P 1'
#
loop_
_entity.id
_entity.type
_entity.pdbx_description
1 polymer ?
#
loop_
_entity_poly.entity_id
_entity_poly.type
_entity_poly.pdbx_seq_one_letter_code
_entity_poly.pdbx_strand_id
1 'polypeptide(L)'
;MSDEDNESWTCPSCTLKNELIVEACAACGATSPLVLQSYAIEEQAWAAGEAPVEGRRSQRASFVSQSSGNATPRDDGDEIDPWAQAECEWAQVESRQDSRPTRK
;
A
#
# COMPACT_ATOMS: atom_id res chain seq x y z
N MET A 1 4.11 27.79 26.77
CA MET A 1 2.65 27.70 26.62
C MET A 1 2.33 26.31 27.08
N SER A 2 1.61 26.14 28.20
CA SER A 2 1.36 24.82 28.78
C SER A 2 0.28 24.12 27.97
N ASP A 3 0.66 23.01 27.35
CA ASP A 3 -0.16 22.13 26.53
C ASP A 3 -1.16 21.30 27.38
N GLU A 4 -1.89 21.95 28.29
CA GLU A 4 -2.88 21.33 29.20
C GLU A 4 -4.25 21.08 28.52
N ASP A 5 -4.40 21.35 27.22
CA ASP A 5 -5.61 21.00 26.46
C ASP A 5 -5.53 19.63 25.76
N ASN A 6 -4.43 18.88 25.92
CA ASN A 6 -4.19 17.63 25.18
C ASN A 6 -4.81 16.38 25.82
N GLU A 7 -5.46 16.49 26.97
CA GLU A 7 -6.03 15.34 27.69
C GLU A 7 -7.55 15.15 27.47
N SER A 8 -8.14 15.94 26.57
CA SER A 8 -9.58 15.85 26.27
C SER A 8 -9.92 16.32 24.85
N TRP A 9 -11.00 15.78 24.29
CA TRP A 9 -11.48 16.13 22.95
C TRP A 9 -12.93 16.59 23.01
N THR A 10 -13.25 17.61 22.20
CA THR A 10 -14.60 18.13 22.08
C THR A 10 -15.34 17.37 20.99
N CYS A 11 -16.50 16.80 21.32
CA CYS A 11 -17.32 16.08 20.36
C CYS A 11 -17.87 17.04 19.29
N PRO A 12 -17.61 16.81 17.99
CA PRO A 12 -18.10 17.69 16.93
C PRO A 12 -19.62 17.61 16.73
N SER A 13 -20.27 16.54 17.19
CA SER A 13 -21.71 16.32 17.02
C SER A 13 -22.54 16.99 18.11
N CYS A 14 -22.11 16.88 19.37
CA CYS A 14 -22.89 17.32 20.53
C CYS A 14 -22.15 18.31 21.44
N THR A 15 -20.94 18.73 21.06
CA THR A 15 -20.05 19.67 21.77
C THR A 15 -19.63 19.28 23.19
N LEU A 16 -19.95 18.07 23.65
CA LEU A 16 -19.47 17.53 24.92
C LEU A 16 -17.95 17.38 24.93
N LYS A 17 -17.28 17.81 26.00
CA LYS A 17 -15.85 17.56 26.24
C LYS A 17 -15.69 16.16 26.86
N ASN A 18 -15.01 15.28 26.13
CA ASN A 18 -14.73 13.89 26.52
C ASN A 18 -13.24 13.72 26.86
N GLU A 19 -12.90 12.75 27.69
CA GLU A 19 -11.49 12.42 28.01
C GLU A 19 -10.76 11.86 26.79
N LEU A 20 -9.44 12.08 26.68
CA LEU A 20 -8.65 11.55 25.56
C LEU A 20 -8.68 10.03 25.45
N ILE A 21 -8.80 9.35 26.60
CA ILE A 21 -8.83 7.89 26.69
C ILE A 21 -10.11 7.27 26.13
N VAL A 22 -11.20 8.04 26.02
CA VAL A 22 -12.46 7.52 25.48
C VAL A 22 -12.50 7.66 23.96
N GLU A 23 -12.71 6.54 23.28
CA GLU A 23 -12.77 6.47 21.82
C GLU A 23 -14.11 6.94 21.25
N ALA A 24 -15.15 7.03 22.08
CA ALA A 24 -16.49 7.44 21.70
C ALA A 24 -17.10 8.41 22.72
N CYS A 25 -17.93 9.32 22.23
CA CYS A 25 -18.59 10.34 23.04
C CYS A 25 -19.56 9.70 24.03
N ALA A 26 -19.46 10.06 25.31
CA ALA A 26 -20.32 9.51 26.35
C ALA A 26 -21.81 9.89 26.20
N ALA A 27 -22.12 11.02 25.54
CA ALA A 27 -23.50 11.47 25.36
C ALA A 27 -24.15 10.94 24.07
N CYS A 28 -23.44 10.97 22.94
CA CYS A 28 -24.03 10.66 21.63
C CYS A 28 -23.41 9.45 20.92
N GLY A 29 -22.34 8.87 21.46
CA GLY A 29 -21.65 7.72 20.85
C GLY A 29 -20.81 8.04 19.61
N ALA A 30 -20.67 9.30 19.20
CA ALA A 30 -19.82 9.67 18.07
C ALA A 30 -18.34 9.35 18.35
N THR A 31 -17.65 8.77 17.36
CA THR A 31 -16.23 8.40 17.47
C THR A 31 -15.33 9.62 17.61
N SER A 32 -14.27 9.48 18.42
CA SER A 32 -13.25 10.50 18.61
C SER A 32 -12.54 10.81 17.28
N PRO A 33 -12.30 12.10 16.96
CA PRO A 33 -11.58 12.48 15.74
C PRO A 33 -10.14 11.98 15.73
N LEU A 34 -9.52 11.76 16.90
CA LEU A 34 -8.16 11.23 17.01
C LEU A 34 -8.09 9.76 16.56
N VAL A 35 -9.10 8.98 16.93
CA VAL A 35 -9.24 7.58 16.51
C VAL A 35 -9.47 7.50 15.00
N LEU A 36 -10.31 8.38 14.44
CA LEU A 36 -10.49 8.45 12.98
C LEU A 36 -9.18 8.82 12.26
N GLN A 37 -8.38 9.71 12.84
CA GLN A 37 -7.09 10.10 12.27
C GLN A 37 -6.07 8.95 12.29
N SER A 38 -6.01 8.13 13.34
CA SER A 38 -5.10 6.98 13.36
C SER A 38 -5.46 5.96 12.27
N TYR A 39 -6.74 5.66 12.07
CA TYR A 39 -7.17 4.77 10.98
C TYR A 39 -6.84 5.33 9.59
N ALA A 40 -6.98 6.65 9.39
CA ALA A 40 -6.66 7.27 8.11
C ALA A 40 -5.16 7.18 7.76
N ILE A 41 -4.26 7.17 8.76
CA ILE A 41 -2.81 7.05 8.53
C ILE A 41 -2.45 5.65 8.02
N GLU A 42 -3.13 4.61 8.52
CA GLU A 42 -2.90 3.22 8.11
C GLU A 42 -3.17 2.99 6.62
N GLU A 43 -4.24 3.58 6.07
CA GLU A 43 -4.56 3.46 4.64
C GLU A 43 -3.54 4.18 3.73
N GLN A 44 -2.99 5.30 4.18
CA GLN A 44 -2.02 6.07 3.39
C GLN A 44 -0.66 5.38 3.29
N ALA A 45 -0.28 4.57 4.28
CA ALA A 45 0.94 3.77 4.24
C ALA A 45 0.89 2.70 3.14
N TRP A 46 -0.30 2.20 2.78
CA TRP A 46 -0.48 1.23 1.69
C TRP A 46 -0.49 1.89 0.30
N ALA A 47 -0.91 3.16 0.21
CA ALA A 47 -1.01 3.90 -1.05
C ALA A 47 0.32 4.49 -1.55
N ALA A 48 1.35 4.59 -0.71
CA ALA A 48 2.65 5.16 -1.07
C ALA A 48 3.58 4.19 -1.85
N GLY A 49 3.14 2.96 -2.13
CA GLY A 49 3.89 1.97 -2.91
C GLY A 49 3.84 2.18 -4.44
N GLU A 50 2.89 2.93 -4.97
CA GLU A 50 2.69 3.09 -6.42
C GLU A 50 3.11 4.50 -6.86
N ALA A 51 4.41 4.74 -6.95
CA ALA A 51 4.92 5.94 -7.61
C ALA A 51 4.65 5.84 -9.13
N PRO A 52 4.07 6.87 -9.78
CA PRO A 52 4.05 6.92 -11.23
C PRO A 52 5.51 7.00 -11.70
N VAL A 53 5.94 5.97 -12.45
CA VAL A 53 7.20 5.99 -13.20
C VAL A 53 7.12 7.09 -14.25
N GLU A 54 7.41 8.32 -13.84
CA GLU A 54 7.61 9.46 -14.72
C GLU A 54 8.71 9.07 -15.69
N GLY A 55 8.29 8.82 -16.95
CA GLY A 55 9.13 8.39 -18.04
C GLY A 55 10.22 9.41 -18.31
N ARG A 56 11.38 9.23 -17.65
CA ARG A 56 12.62 9.91 -18.00
C ARG A 56 13.09 9.35 -19.34
N ARG A 57 12.56 9.94 -20.41
CA ARG A 57 13.11 9.86 -21.77
C ARG A 57 14.44 10.64 -21.80
N SER A 58 15.46 10.11 -21.12
CA SER A 58 16.84 10.55 -21.29
C SER A 58 17.44 9.82 -22.48
N GLN A 59 17.57 10.59 -23.53
CA GLN A 59 18.46 10.38 -24.67
C GLN A 59 19.76 9.70 -24.21
N ARG A 60 20.00 8.47 -24.67
CA ARG A 60 21.36 8.02 -24.98
C ARG A 60 21.43 7.81 -26.48
N ALA A 61 21.91 8.83 -27.17
CA ALA A 61 22.52 8.63 -28.47
C ALA A 61 23.70 7.69 -28.26
N SER A 62 23.69 6.51 -28.90
CA SER A 62 24.90 5.72 -29.14
C SER A 62 24.60 4.57 -30.11
N PHE A 63 24.83 4.85 -31.40
CA PHE A 63 25.42 3.94 -32.39
C PHE A 63 25.09 2.43 -32.27
N VAL A 64 24.17 1.96 -33.12
CA VAL A 64 24.16 0.54 -33.52
C VAL A 64 25.31 0.37 -34.54
N SER A 65 26.46 -0.06 -34.05
CA SER A 65 27.48 -0.66 -34.91
C SER A 65 27.18 -2.14 -35.04
N GLN A 66 27.28 -2.60 -36.28
CA GLN A 66 26.91 -3.92 -36.74
C GLN A 66 27.64 -5.06 -36.00
N SER A 67 26.86 -6.11 -35.72
CA SER A 67 27.18 -7.55 -35.65
C SER A 67 28.64 -8.00 -35.49
N SER A 68 28.88 -8.88 -34.51
CA SER A 68 29.22 -10.31 -34.74
C SER A 68 29.79 -10.97 -33.48
N GLY A 69 29.39 -12.21 -33.20
CA GLY A 69 30.21 -13.19 -32.47
C GLY A 69 29.82 -13.54 -31.05
N ASN A 70 29.00 -14.59 -30.91
CA ASN A 70 29.04 -15.65 -29.89
C ASN A 70 30.00 -15.52 -28.67
N ALA A 71 29.45 -15.51 -27.44
CA ALA A 71 29.70 -16.54 -26.41
C ALA A 71 29.07 -16.17 -25.04
N THR A 72 28.42 -17.18 -24.45
CA THR A 72 27.99 -17.34 -23.04
C THR A 72 26.99 -16.31 -22.49
N PRO A 73 25.70 -16.66 -22.32
CA PRO A 73 24.89 -15.98 -21.33
C PRO A 73 25.50 -16.34 -19.97
N ARG A 74 26.02 -15.31 -19.29
CA ARG A 74 26.28 -15.41 -17.85
C ARG A 74 24.95 -15.81 -17.21
N ASP A 75 25.05 -16.81 -16.35
CA ASP A 75 24.07 -17.12 -15.32
C ASP A 75 23.99 -15.90 -14.39
N ASP A 76 23.31 -14.85 -14.86
CA ASP A 76 22.79 -13.80 -13.99
C ASP A 76 21.58 -14.47 -13.33
N GLY A 77 21.84 -15.10 -12.19
CA GLY A 77 20.82 -15.71 -11.36
C GLY A 77 19.69 -14.72 -11.17
N ASP A 78 18.59 -14.98 -11.85
CA ASP A 78 17.30 -14.34 -11.64
C ASP A 78 16.90 -14.73 -10.22
N GLU A 79 17.36 -13.95 -9.25
CA GLU A 79 16.82 -13.93 -7.90
C GLU A 79 15.39 -13.43 -8.11
N ILE A 80 14.51 -14.40 -8.35
CA ILE A 80 13.09 -14.19 -8.56
C ILE A 80 12.62 -13.29 -7.43
N ASP A 81 12.21 -12.08 -7.81
CA ASP A 81 11.69 -11.12 -6.85
C ASP A 81 10.55 -11.80 -6.07
N PRO A 82 10.63 -11.83 -4.73
CA PRO A 82 9.67 -12.58 -3.91
C PRO A 82 8.21 -12.17 -4.15
N TRP A 83 7.97 -10.93 -4.60
CA TRP A 83 6.64 -10.44 -4.93
C TRP A 83 6.17 -11.00 -6.28
N ALA A 84 7.04 -11.02 -7.28
CA ALA A 84 6.73 -11.60 -8.59
C ALA A 84 6.36 -13.10 -8.49
N GLN A 85 7.02 -13.85 -7.60
CA GLN A 85 6.64 -15.24 -7.32
C GLN A 85 5.24 -15.33 -6.71
N ALA A 86 4.95 -14.49 -5.71
CA ALA A 86 3.65 -14.47 -5.07
C ALA A 86 2.53 -14.19 -6.09
N GLU A 87 2.67 -13.16 -6.92
CA GLU A 87 1.68 -12.82 -7.95
C GLU A 87 1.43 -13.97 -8.93
N CYS A 88 2.49 -14.67 -9.34
CA CYS A 88 2.38 -15.87 -10.16
C CYS A 88 1.66 -17.04 -9.46
N GLU A 89 1.90 -17.25 -8.16
CA GLU A 89 1.23 -18.28 -7.38
C GLU A 89 -0.27 -17.99 -7.22
N TRP A 90 -0.65 -16.74 -6.92
CA TRP A 90 -2.05 -16.32 -6.81
C TRP A 90 -2.82 -16.54 -8.11
N ALA A 91 -2.24 -16.11 -9.25
CA ALA A 91 -2.85 -16.32 -10.57
C ALA A 91 -3.08 -17.81 -10.90
N GLN A 92 -2.18 -18.69 -10.45
CA GLN A 92 -2.33 -20.14 -10.61
C GLN A 92 -3.45 -20.71 -9.74
N VAL A 93 -3.63 -20.21 -8.51
CA VAL A 93 -4.71 -20.61 -7.63
C VAL A 93 -6.06 -20.20 -8.21
N GLU A 94 -6.19 -18.99 -8.74
CA GLU A 94 -7.42 -18.51 -9.38
C GLU A 94 -7.77 -19.32 -10.63
N SER A 95 -6.77 -19.62 -11.49
CA SER A 95 -6.95 -20.45 -12.68
C SER A 95 -7.43 -21.87 -12.36
N ARG A 96 -6.94 -22.46 -11.25
CA ARG A 96 -7.39 -23.77 -10.74
C ARG A 96 -8.80 -23.73 -10.17
N GLN A 97 -9.26 -22.57 -9.71
CA GLN A 97 -10.64 -22.38 -9.25
C GLN A 97 -11.61 -22.21 -10.43
N ASP A 98 -11.21 -21.50 -11.49
CA ASP A 98 -11.99 -21.37 -12.73
C ASP A 98 -12.20 -22.73 -13.42
N SER A 99 -11.15 -23.57 -13.41
CA SER A 99 -11.18 -24.90 -14.01
C SER A 99 -11.76 -26.01 -13.12
N ARG A 100 -12.23 -25.72 -11.90
CA ARG A 100 -12.91 -26.74 -11.07
C ARG A 100 -14.23 -27.12 -11.74
N PRO A 101 -14.41 -28.36 -12.23
CA PRO A 101 -15.68 -28.76 -12.80
C PRO A 101 -16.73 -28.72 -11.70
N THR A 102 -17.82 -28.00 -11.96
CA THR A 102 -18.99 -27.97 -11.09
C THR A 102 -19.54 -29.40 -11.02
N ARG A 103 -19.32 -30.09 -9.89
CA ARG A 103 -19.90 -31.42 -9.68
C ARG A 103 -21.41 -31.26 -9.65
N LYS A 104 -22.09 -31.81 -10.67
CA LYS A 104 -23.54 -31.95 -10.74
C LYS A 104 -23.99 -33.12 -9.87
#